data_AF-A0A939NK92-F1
#
_entry.id   AF-A0A939NK92-F1
#
_cell.length_a   1.000
_cell.length_b   1.000
_cell.length_c   1.000
_cell.angle_alpha   90.00
_cell.angle_beta   90.00
_cell.angle_gamma   90.00
#
_symmetry.space_group_name_H-M   'P 1'
#
loop_
_entity.id
_entity.type
_entity.pdbx_description
1 polymer ?
#
loop_
_entity_poly.entity_id
_entity_poly.type
_entity_poly.pdbx_seq_one_letter_code
_entity_poly.pdbx_strand_id
1 'polypeptide(L)'
;MFTVVIKDTLGHPVPNAKVNFTLPANLNLLIKNTGYYSLLNHFMWKAQAEKSVSEQSHSIIANSKGEASIQFTSLVSGSYAIKANIEHGTEINEIYNFKSDISQSFIGSVDIIQNNAVADGISKNKIKLHIVNNSRQSITGARSL
;
A
#
# COMPACT_ATOMS: atom_id res chain seq x y z
N MET A 1 7.37 -6.58 -5.22
CA MET A 1 8.81 -6.35 -4.93
C MET A 1 9.27 -5.21 -5.82
N PHE A 2 9.98 -4.24 -5.26
CA PHE A 2 10.59 -3.13 -5.99
C PHE A 2 12.10 -3.21 -5.82
N THR A 3 12.83 -3.21 -6.93
CA THR A 3 14.28 -3.36 -6.97
C THR A 3 14.87 -2.27 -7.83
N VAL A 4 15.91 -1.61 -7.33
CA VAL A 4 16.73 -0.67 -8.11
C VAL A 4 18.12 -1.24 -8.28
N VAL A 5 18.74 -0.93 -9.42
CA VAL A 5 20.12 -1.32 -9.75
C VAL A 5 20.95 -0.06 -9.88
N ILE A 6 21.99 0.05 -9.07
CA ILE A 6 22.90 1.19 -9.05
C ILE A 6 24.09 0.86 -9.94
N LYS A 7 24.34 1.73 -10.92
CA LYS A 7 25.48 1.62 -11.83
C LYS A 7 26.28 2.92 -11.86
N ASP A 8 27.59 2.81 -12.09
CA ASP A 8 28.46 3.95 -12.38
C ASP A 8 28.25 4.47 -13.81
N THR A 9 28.98 5.52 -14.19
CA THR A 9 28.92 6.11 -15.54
C THR A 9 29.41 5.18 -16.65
N LEU A 10 30.14 4.12 -16.30
CA LEU A 10 30.64 3.08 -17.21
C LEU A 10 29.67 1.89 -17.29
N GLY A 11 28.60 1.89 -16.50
CA GLY A 11 27.59 0.85 -16.45
C GLY A 11 27.91 -0.31 -15.51
N HIS A 12 28.98 -0.25 -14.72
CA HIS A 12 29.32 -1.27 -13.74
C HIS A 12 28.46 -1.13 -12.47
N PRO A 13 28.07 -2.24 -11.83
CA PRO A 13 27.30 -2.18 -10.59
C PRO A 13 28.09 -1.50 -9.47
N VAL A 14 27.39 -0.79 -8.59
CA VAL A 14 27.97 -0.13 -7.40
C VAL A 14 27.48 -0.84 -6.13
N PRO A 15 28.26 -1.80 -5.59
CA PRO A 15 27.94 -2.44 -4.31
C PRO A 15 27.97 -1.44 -3.16
N ASN A 16 27.24 -1.77 -2.08
CA ASN A 16 27.19 -0.99 -0.85
C ASN A 16 26.65 0.45 -1.00
N ALA A 17 26.13 0.82 -2.16
CA ALA A 17 25.44 2.09 -2.35
C ALA A 17 24.24 2.19 -1.41
N LYS A 18 24.10 3.34 -0.75
CA LYS A 18 22.96 3.63 0.12
C LYS A 18 21.80 4.15 -0.72
N VAL A 19 20.70 3.40 -0.76
CA VAL A 19 19.46 3.78 -1.41
C VAL A 19 18.42 4.14 -0.37
N ASN A 20 17.82 5.32 -0.50
CA ASN A 20 16.67 5.72 0.28
C ASN A 20 15.40 5.41 -0.51
N PHE A 21 14.53 4.58 0.05
CA PHE A 21 13.19 4.31 -0.46
C PHE A 21 12.16 5.09 0.32
N THR A 22 11.20 5.69 -0.36
CA THR A 22 10.13 6.45 0.28
C THR A 22 8.79 5.83 -0.10
N LEU A 23 8.05 5.37 0.90
CA LEU A 23 6.74 4.70 0.76
C LEU A 23 5.63 5.59 1.33
N PRO A 24 4.41 5.58 0.80
CA PRO A 24 3.26 6.19 1.47
C PRO A 24 2.97 5.53 2.83
N ALA A 25 2.46 6.30 3.79
CA ALA A 25 2.27 5.86 5.18
C ALA A 25 1.32 4.65 5.38
N ASN A 26 0.50 4.34 4.39
CA ASN A 26 -0.47 3.24 4.40
C ASN A 26 0.05 1.95 3.72
N LEU A 27 1.35 1.88 3.42
CA LEU A 27 2.03 0.64 3.06
C LEU A 27 2.77 0.06 4.26
N ASN A 28 2.70 -1.26 4.42
CA ASN A 28 3.49 -2.01 5.40
C ASN A 28 4.74 -2.56 4.71
N LEU A 29 5.93 -2.22 5.22
CA LEU A 29 7.19 -2.71 4.68
C LEU A 29 7.52 -4.11 5.21
N LEU A 30 7.99 -4.99 4.31
CA LEU A 30 8.42 -6.36 4.56
C LEU A 30 9.90 -6.50 4.11
N ILE A 31 10.88 -5.97 4.84
CA ILE A 31 12.28 -6.11 4.39
C ILE A 31 12.73 -7.57 4.52
N LYS A 32 13.27 -8.14 3.43
CA LYS A 32 14.13 -9.33 3.43
C LYS A 32 15.39 -9.04 2.62
N ASN A 33 16.38 -8.39 3.23
CA ASN A 33 17.75 -8.54 2.74
C ASN A 33 18.74 -8.47 3.91
N THR A 34 19.51 -9.54 4.00
CA THR A 34 20.46 -9.91 5.04
C THR A 34 21.65 -8.97 5.08
N GLY A 35 21.91 -8.37 6.24
CA GLY A 35 23.11 -7.58 6.54
C GLY A 35 22.77 -6.27 7.23
N TYR A 36 22.98 -6.22 8.55
CA TYR A 36 22.78 -5.10 9.48
C TYR A 36 21.35 -4.85 9.97
N TYR A 37 21.12 -5.35 11.19
CA TYR A 37 19.98 -5.06 12.06
C TYR A 37 19.74 -3.55 12.19
N SER A 38 18.50 -3.12 11.94
CA SER A 38 18.00 -1.85 12.47
C SER A 38 17.13 -2.15 13.69
N LEU A 39 17.76 -2.21 14.87
CA LEU A 39 17.11 -2.31 16.18
C LEU A 39 16.23 -1.09 16.52
N LEU A 40 16.12 -0.12 15.62
CA LEU A 40 15.30 1.09 15.78
C LEU A 40 13.78 0.82 15.64
N ASN A 41 13.38 -0.29 15.03
CA ASN A 41 11.95 -0.63 14.91
C ASN A 41 11.35 -1.25 16.19
N HIS A 42 12.16 -1.55 17.22
CA HIS A 42 11.67 -2.11 18.47
C HIS A 42 11.20 -1.04 19.48
N PHE A 43 11.69 0.20 19.36
CA PHE A 43 11.45 1.24 20.37
C PHE A 43 10.50 2.39 19.93
N MET A 44 10.16 2.48 18.63
CA MET A 44 9.36 3.61 18.12
C MET A 44 7.83 3.38 18.15
N TRP A 45 7.34 2.20 18.59
CA TRP A 45 5.91 1.91 18.61
C TRP A 45 5.10 2.75 19.63
N LYS A 46 5.78 3.47 20.53
CA LYS A 46 5.14 4.32 21.56
C LYS A 46 5.06 5.80 21.19
N ALA A 47 5.60 6.21 20.04
CA ALA A 47 5.63 7.61 19.61
C ALA A 47 4.75 7.89 18.37
N GLN A 48 3.94 6.92 17.91
CA GLN A 48 3.02 7.12 16.79
C GLN A 48 1.69 7.75 17.25
N ALA A 49 1.80 8.88 17.95
CA ALA A 49 0.76 9.88 18.04
C ALA A 49 1.45 11.20 17.66
N GLU A 50 0.92 11.90 16.66
CA GLU A 50 1.29 13.27 16.29
C GLU A 50 2.58 13.46 15.46
N LYS A 51 2.58 12.91 14.25
CA LYS A 51 2.98 13.70 13.08
C LYS A 51 2.43 13.06 11.80
N SER A 52 1.56 13.78 11.10
CA SER A 52 1.14 13.46 9.74
C SER A 52 2.34 13.51 8.79
N VAL A 53 3.17 12.47 8.81
CA VAL A 53 4.23 12.26 7.84
C VAL A 53 3.60 11.45 6.71
N SER A 54 3.36 12.12 5.59
CA SER A 54 2.70 11.57 4.39
C SER A 54 3.51 10.41 3.74
N GLU A 55 4.79 10.25 4.10
CA GLU A 55 5.72 9.33 3.44
C GLU A 55 6.80 8.79 4.42
N GLN A 56 7.04 7.48 4.43
CA GLN A 56 8.03 6.78 5.25
C GLN A 56 9.31 6.46 4.46
N SER A 57 10.45 6.95 4.94
CA SER A 57 11.76 6.70 4.32
C SER A 57 12.52 5.53 4.95
N HIS A 58 13.14 4.71 4.10
CA HIS A 58 13.86 3.50 4.48
C HIS A 58 15.19 3.42 3.71
N SER A 59 16.29 3.29 4.43
CA SER A 59 17.62 3.19 3.83
C SER A 59 18.02 1.72 3.67
N ILE A 60 18.35 1.31 2.45
CA ILE A 60 18.81 -0.04 2.13
C ILE A 60 20.19 0.04 1.47
N ILE A 61 21.07 -0.88 1.83
CA ILE A 61 22.41 -1.00 1.25
C ILE A 61 22.35 -1.99 0.09
N ALA A 62 22.87 -1.58 -1.07
CA ALA A 62 22.91 -2.41 -2.26
C ALA A 62 23.84 -3.62 -2.08
N ASN A 63 23.42 -4.78 -2.62
CA ASN A 63 24.20 -6.01 -2.57
C ASN A 63 25.44 -5.96 -3.50
N SER A 64 26.19 -7.08 -3.60
CA SER A 64 27.37 -7.19 -4.47
C SER A 64 27.09 -7.02 -5.97
N LYS A 65 25.82 -7.08 -6.39
CA LYS A 65 25.37 -6.79 -7.76
C LYS A 65 24.89 -5.35 -7.94
N GLY A 66 25.03 -4.50 -6.93
CA GLY A 66 24.50 -3.14 -6.95
C GLY A 66 22.98 -3.10 -6.89
N GLU A 67 22.31 -4.11 -6.33
CA GLU A 67 20.85 -4.16 -6.23
C GLU A 67 20.38 -3.84 -4.81
N ALA A 68 19.40 -2.94 -4.69
CA ALA A 68 18.67 -2.69 -3.44
C ALA A 68 17.19 -3.01 -3.66
N SER A 69 16.58 -3.76 -2.74
CA SER A 69 15.20 -4.25 -2.92
C SER A 69 14.35 -4.06 -1.66
N ILE A 70 13.07 -3.76 -1.88
CA ILE A 70 12.04 -3.72 -0.84
C ILE A 70 10.81 -4.54 -1.25
N GLN A 71 10.11 -5.07 -0.25
CA GLN A 71 8.78 -5.65 -0.39
C GLN A 71 7.83 -4.94 0.55
N PHE A 72 6.56 -4.85 0.16
CA PHE A 72 5.55 -4.12 0.91
C PHE A 72 4.18 -4.71 0.63
N THR A 73 3.25 -4.49 1.55
CA THR A 73 1.83 -4.87 1.44
C THR A 73 0.94 -3.68 1.77
N SER A 74 -0.31 -3.72 1.33
CA SER A 74 -1.35 -2.82 1.80
C SER A 74 -2.60 -3.59 2.15
N LEU A 75 -3.30 -3.13 3.18
CA LEU A 75 -4.67 -3.55 3.48
C LEU A 75 -5.68 -2.76 2.64
N VAL A 76 -5.25 -1.59 2.14
CA VAL A 76 -6.09 -0.67 1.39
C VAL A 76 -5.75 -0.83 -0.10
N SER A 77 -6.78 -1.03 -0.91
CA SER A 77 -6.65 -1.00 -2.36
C SER A 77 -6.43 0.42 -2.87
N GLY A 78 -5.67 0.55 -3.96
CA GLY A 78 -5.32 1.86 -4.52
C GLY A 78 -3.99 1.83 -5.26
N SER A 79 -3.61 3.01 -5.77
CA SER A 79 -2.34 3.25 -6.45
C SER A 79 -1.37 3.95 -5.50
N TYR A 80 -0.15 3.43 -5.42
CA TYR A 80 0.87 3.87 -4.47
C TYR A 80 2.14 4.20 -5.23
N ALA A 81 2.53 5.48 -5.18
CA ALA A 81 3.81 5.95 -5.70
C ALA A 81 4.91 5.60 -4.69
N ILE A 82 5.92 4.86 -5.13
CA ILE A 82 7.07 4.48 -4.32
C ILE A 82 8.31 5.08 -4.96
N LYS A 83 9.06 5.85 -4.18
CA LYS A 83 10.26 6.52 -4.65
C LYS A 83 11.50 5.78 -4.21
N ALA A 84 12.55 5.88 -5.01
CA ALA A 84 13.90 5.46 -4.64
C ALA A 84 14.90 6.52 -5.11
N ASN A 85 15.81 6.91 -4.23
CA ASN A 85 16.87 7.85 -4.56
C ASN A 85 18.19 7.44 -3.91
N ILE A 86 19.29 7.79 -4.57
CA ILE A 86 20.64 7.74 -4.01
C ILE A 86 21.17 9.17 -3.91
N GLU A 87 22.16 9.38 -3.05
CA GLU A 87 22.83 10.68 -2.96
C GLU A 87 23.42 11.07 -4.33
N HIS A 88 23.06 12.25 -4.82
CA HIS A 88 23.42 12.76 -6.17
C HIS A 88 22.93 11.93 -7.37
N GLY A 89 22.05 10.95 -7.17
CA GLY A 89 21.44 10.20 -8.26
C GLY A 89 20.08 10.73 -8.69
N THR A 90 19.56 10.16 -9.78
CA THR A 90 18.19 10.42 -10.25
C THR A 90 17.18 9.73 -9.33
N GLU A 91 16.14 10.46 -8.93
CA GLU A 91 15.00 9.86 -8.25
C GLU A 91 14.20 8.97 -9.22
N ILE A 92 13.87 7.77 -8.78
CA ILE A 92 12.96 6.85 -9.45
C ILE A 92 11.63 6.92 -8.71
N ASN A 93 10.52 6.98 -9.45
CA ASN A 93 9.17 6.94 -8.91
C ASN A 93 8.34 5.91 -9.67
N GLU A 94 7.91 4.86 -8.98
CA GLU A 94 7.15 3.75 -9.57
C GLU A 94 5.78 3.59 -8.90
N ILE A 95 4.75 3.28 -9.71
CA ILE A 95 3.38 3.15 -9.23
C ILE A 95 3.02 1.67 -9.06
N TYR A 96 2.64 1.29 -7.85
CA TYR A 96 2.13 -0.04 -7.52
C TYR A 96 0.64 0.00 -7.20
N ASN A 97 -0.11 -0.95 -7.76
CA ASN A 97 -1.56 -1.03 -7.61
C ASN A 97 -1.95 -2.22 -6.73
N PHE A 98 -2.69 -1.96 -5.65
CA PHE A 98 -3.34 -2.97 -4.81
C PHE A 98 -4.81 -3.06 -5.18
N LYS A 99 -5.32 -4.27 -5.42
CA LYS A 99 -6.74 -4.53 -5.65
C LYS A 99 -7.45 -4.80 -4.33
N SER A 100 -8.74 -4.46 -4.27
CA SER A 100 -9.55 -4.77 -3.11
C SER A 100 -9.66 -6.28 -2.93
N ASP A 101 -9.48 -6.74 -1.69
CA ASP A 101 -9.82 -8.11 -1.33
C ASP A 101 -11.35 -8.23 -1.22
N ILE A 102 -11.96 -8.89 -2.21
CA ILE A 102 -13.41 -9.13 -2.25
C ILE A 102 -13.81 -10.38 -1.47
N SER A 103 -12.85 -11.26 -1.13
CA SER A 103 -13.12 -12.52 -0.43
C SER A 103 -13.50 -12.28 1.04
N GLN A 104 -13.05 -11.16 1.60
CA GLN A 104 -13.36 -10.70 2.95
C GLN A 104 -14.27 -9.46 2.91
N SER A 105 -15.33 -9.52 2.10
CA SER A 105 -16.31 -8.44 1.98
C SER A 105 -17.58 -8.70 2.81
N PHE A 106 -18.22 -7.62 3.28
CA PHE A 106 -19.43 -7.68 4.10
C PHE A 106 -20.33 -6.46 3.88
N ILE A 107 -21.59 -6.56 4.29
CA ILE A 107 -22.53 -5.43 4.28
C ILE A 107 -22.08 -4.43 5.35
N GLY A 108 -21.61 -3.27 4.91
CA GLY A 108 -21.22 -2.17 5.81
C GLY A 108 -22.43 -1.36 6.28
N SER A 109 -23.41 -1.15 5.40
CA SER A 109 -24.67 -0.48 5.72
C SER A 109 -25.79 -0.86 4.75
N VAL A 110 -27.01 -0.56 5.16
CA VAL A 110 -28.24 -0.76 4.38
C VAL A 110 -29.02 0.55 4.39
N ASP A 111 -29.33 1.06 3.20
CA ASP A 111 -30.23 2.19 3.02
C ASP A 111 -31.60 1.69 2.59
N ILE A 112 -32.65 2.12 3.28
CA ILE A 112 -34.03 1.92 2.85
C ILE A 112 -34.40 3.11 1.97
N ILE A 113 -34.47 2.89 0.66
CA ILE A 113 -34.77 3.93 -0.33
C ILE A 113 -36.28 4.13 -0.45
N GLN A 114 -37.05 3.04 -0.38
CA GLN A 114 -38.50 3.07 -0.45
C GLN A 114 -39.08 1.96 0.44
N ASN A 115 -39.96 2.36 1.35
CA ASN A 115 -40.69 1.47 2.23
C ASN A 115 -42.20 1.76 2.12
N ASN A 116 -43.03 0.84 2.62
CA ASN A 116 -44.49 0.94 2.63
C ASN A 116 -45.11 1.03 1.23
N ALA A 117 -44.52 0.34 0.25
CA ALA A 117 -45.14 0.16 -1.05
C ALA A 117 -46.52 -0.51 -0.91
N VAL A 118 -47.47 -0.10 -1.76
CA VAL A 118 -48.82 -0.66 -1.79
C VAL A 118 -48.75 -2.14 -2.13
N ALA A 119 -49.55 -2.97 -1.46
CA ALA A 119 -49.62 -4.40 -1.72
C ALA A 119 -50.49 -4.73 -2.96
N ASP A 120 -50.19 -4.08 -4.09
CA ASP A 120 -50.92 -4.19 -5.37
C ASP A 120 -50.25 -5.16 -6.37
N GLY A 121 -49.13 -5.77 -6.00
CA GLY A 121 -48.34 -6.64 -6.88
C GLY A 121 -47.50 -5.91 -7.94
N ILE A 122 -47.52 -4.58 -7.96
CA ILE A 122 -46.82 -3.72 -8.93
C ILE A 122 -45.78 -2.84 -8.21
N SER A 123 -46.19 -2.23 -7.10
CA SER A 123 -45.40 -1.34 -6.27
C SER A 123 -44.27 -2.10 -5.56
N LYS A 124 -43.09 -1.48 -5.47
CA LYS A 124 -41.88 -2.12 -4.94
C LYS A 124 -41.30 -1.32 -3.79
N ASN A 125 -40.92 -2.02 -2.71
CA ASN A 125 -39.95 -1.49 -1.77
C ASN A 125 -38.56 -1.53 -2.41
N LYS A 126 -37.67 -0.62 -2.00
CA LYS A 126 -36.31 -0.52 -2.52
C LYS A 126 -35.34 -0.39 -1.35
N ILE A 127 -34.30 -1.22 -1.38
CA ILE A 127 -33.16 -1.14 -0.48
C ILE A 127 -31.88 -1.03 -1.31
N LYS A 128 -30.86 -0.40 -0.74
CA LYS A 128 -29.50 -0.39 -1.30
C LYS A 128 -28.53 -0.88 -0.24
N LEU A 129 -27.74 -1.89 -0.62
CA LEU A 129 -26.67 -2.42 0.22
C LEU A 129 -25.37 -1.73 -0.14
N HIS A 130 -24.61 -1.33 0.87
CA HIS A 130 -23.24 -0.87 0.70
C HIS A 130 -22.30 -1.98 1.15
N ILE A 131 -21.65 -2.61 0.18
CA ILE A 131 -20.67 -3.67 0.45
C ILE A 131 -19.29 -3.04 0.60
N VAL A 132 -18.60 -3.41 1.68
CA VAL A 132 -17.24 -2.95 1.98
C VAL A 132 -16.30 -4.14 2.17
N ASN A 133 -15.01 -3.93 1.94
CA ASN A 133 -13.96 -4.90 2.29
C ASN A 133 -13.56 -4.78 3.77
N ASN A 134 -12.64 -5.63 4.22
CA ASN A 134 -12.11 -5.59 5.59
C ASN A 134 -11.50 -4.24 6.00
N SER A 135 -10.98 -3.46 5.04
CA SER A 135 -10.49 -2.10 5.26
C SER A 135 -11.56 -1.02 5.09
N ARG A 136 -12.84 -1.41 5.07
CA ARG A 136 -14.02 -0.53 4.91
C ARG A 136 -14.05 0.27 3.60
N GLN A 137 -13.32 -0.15 2.58
CA GLN A 137 -13.44 0.46 1.25
C GLN A 137 -14.66 -0.11 0.54
N SER A 138 -15.43 0.77 -0.09
CA SER A 138 -16.57 0.37 -0.91
C SER A 138 -16.10 -0.47 -2.09
N ILE A 139 -16.77 -1.60 -2.32
CA ILE A 139 -16.49 -2.49 -3.44
C ILE A 139 -17.52 -2.21 -4.53
N THR A 140 -17.06 -1.61 -5.63
CA THR A 140 -17.92 -1.40 -6.80
C THR A 140 -18.15 -2.74 -7.50
N GLY A 141 -19.42 -3.08 -7.79
CA GLY A 141 -19.79 -4.29 -8.52
C GLY A 141 -20.05 -5.54 -7.66
N ALA A 142 -20.03 -5.43 -6.33
CA ALA A 142 -20.51 -6.49 -5.47
C ALA A 142 -22.00 -6.76 -5.76
N ARG A 143 -22.32 -7.96 -6.26
CA ARG A 143 -23.69 -8.40 -6.48
C ARG A 143 -24.17 -9.14 -5.22
N SER A 144 -25.34 -8.77 -4.71
CA SER A 144 -26.07 -9.63 -3.79
C SER A 144 -26.49 -10.89 -4.56
N LEU A 145 -26.11 -12.06 -4.06
CA LEU A 145 -26.55 -13.36 -4.57
C LEU A 145 -28.04 -13.57 -4.32
#